data_AF-A0A7J7KU16-F1
#
_entry.id   AF-A0A7J7KU16-F1
#
_cell.length_a   1.000
_cell.length_b   1.000
_cell.length_c   1.000
_cell.angle_alpha   90.00
_cell.angle_beta   90.00
_cell.angle_gamma   90.00
#
_symmetry.space_group_name_H-M   'P 1'
#
loop_
_entity.id
_entity.type
_entity.pdbx_description
1 polymer ?
#
loop_
_entity_poly.entity_id
_entity_poly.type
_entity_poly.pdbx_seq_one_letter_code
_entity_poly.pdbx_strand_id
1 'polypeptide(L)'
;MAEGRAMFKLLEVDDKIKKTLRANESGTIKSVVQHFQEAYDIVLQQPHWPCLQVGNQRGPNYFPMEVCRIVERQRYSKSLSKKQVTSLLKETYRRPYDRERGIVKAVHHNDYDEDPYAKEFGLKISNKLATIEARILPTPVSYNKELLLEGYCYPCSFRKIHVRLTIELEKKFSGKMRNGTSGQSSTGSNCDPHRETQEPMGRLGGSDMIQT
;
A
#
# COMPACT_ATOMS: atom_id res chain seq x y z
N MET A 1 -17.05 -8.99 -27.65
CA MET A 1 -16.08 -10.02 -27.25
C MET A 1 -15.37 -9.49 -26.02
N ALA A 2 -15.64 -10.04 -24.83
CA ALA A 2 -14.96 -9.62 -23.63
C ALA A 2 -13.53 -10.16 -23.68
N GLU A 3 -12.52 -9.29 -23.81
CA GLU A 3 -11.12 -9.67 -23.60
C GLU A 3 -10.97 -10.16 -22.17
N GLY A 4 -11.06 -11.47 -21.96
CA GLY A 4 -10.83 -12.10 -20.67
C GLY A 4 -9.35 -11.97 -20.31
N ARG A 5 -9.00 -10.95 -19.53
CA ARG A 5 -7.65 -10.79 -18.98
C ARG A 5 -7.51 -11.69 -17.76
N ALA A 6 -6.73 -12.75 -17.90
CA ALA A 6 -6.36 -13.59 -16.76
C ALA A 6 -5.27 -12.93 -15.93
N MET A 7 -5.40 -13.00 -14.61
CA MET A 7 -4.43 -12.44 -13.67
C MET A 7 -3.74 -13.58 -12.95
N PHE A 8 -2.41 -13.56 -12.96
CA PHE A 8 -1.63 -14.59 -12.27
C PHE A 8 -0.60 -13.96 -11.35
N LYS A 9 -0.31 -14.65 -10.25
CA LYS A 9 0.85 -14.37 -9.42
C LYS A 9 2.08 -14.99 -10.09
N LEU A 10 3.11 -14.19 -10.29
CA LEU A 10 4.40 -14.67 -10.76
C LEU A 10 5.03 -15.60 -9.71
N LEU A 11 5.46 -16.77 -10.14
CA LEU A 11 6.25 -17.69 -9.30
C LEU A 11 7.74 -17.46 -9.52
N GLU A 12 8.18 -17.54 -10.79
CA GLU A 12 9.58 -17.53 -11.15
C GLU A 12 9.80 -16.92 -12.54
N VAL A 13 11.00 -16.35 -12.74
CA VAL A 13 11.51 -15.95 -14.05
C VAL A 13 12.51 -17.01 -14.46
N ASP A 14 12.25 -17.70 -15.57
CA ASP A 14 13.09 -18.83 -16.00
C ASP A 14 13.90 -18.43 -17.25
N ASP A 15 15.22 -18.44 -17.12
CA ASP A 15 16.15 -18.01 -18.17
C ASP A 15 16.45 -19.10 -19.21
N LYS A 16 15.98 -20.34 -18.99
CA LYS A 16 16.25 -21.43 -19.92
C LYS A 16 15.24 -21.39 -21.08
N ILE A 17 15.78 -21.24 -22.29
CA ILE A 17 15.08 -21.39 -23.58
C ILE A 17 14.79 -22.89 -23.86
N LYS A 18 14.14 -23.58 -22.92
CA LYS A 18 13.49 -24.88 -23.13
C LYS A 18 12.19 -24.93 -22.35
N LYS A 19 11.28 -24.03 -22.70
CA LYS A 19 9.93 -24.01 -22.16
C LYS A 19 9.04 -24.78 -23.10
N THR A 20 9.12 -26.07 -22.93
CA THR A 20 8.22 -26.99 -23.59
C THR A 20 6.94 -27.07 -22.79
N LEU A 21 5.84 -26.66 -23.40
CA LEU A 21 4.50 -26.90 -22.90
C LEU A 21 4.09 -28.31 -23.33
N ARG A 22 3.51 -29.08 -22.40
CA ARG A 22 2.71 -30.24 -22.80
C ARG A 22 1.38 -29.70 -23.33
N ALA A 23 1.18 -29.81 -24.63
CA ALA A 23 -0.05 -29.36 -25.27
C ALA A 23 -1.08 -30.50 -25.29
N ASN A 24 -2.21 -30.29 -24.61
CA ASN A 24 -3.45 -31.09 -24.60
C ASN A 24 -3.28 -32.63 -24.42
N GLU A 25 -4.41 -33.35 -24.45
CA GLU A 25 -4.53 -34.79 -24.18
C GLU A 25 -3.66 -35.69 -25.09
N SER A 26 -3.20 -35.16 -26.22
CA SER A 26 -2.28 -35.83 -27.16
C SER A 26 -0.84 -35.96 -26.65
N GLY A 27 -0.50 -35.30 -25.53
CA GLY A 27 0.83 -35.37 -24.91
C GLY A 27 1.95 -34.76 -25.75
N THR A 28 1.62 -34.00 -26.81
CA THR A 28 2.62 -33.44 -27.72
C THR A 28 3.35 -32.29 -27.02
N ILE A 29 4.68 -32.38 -27.02
CA ILE A 29 5.55 -31.39 -26.41
C ILE A 29 5.80 -30.29 -27.44
N LYS A 30 5.32 -29.06 -27.17
CA LYS A 30 5.50 -27.89 -28.05
C LYS A 30 6.30 -26.80 -27.33
N SER A 31 7.06 -25.99 -28.06
CA SER A 31 7.69 -24.81 -27.44
C SER A 31 6.64 -23.75 -27.13
N VAL A 32 6.88 -22.91 -26.12
CA VAL A 32 6.03 -21.74 -25.83
C VAL A 32 5.87 -20.87 -27.08
N VAL A 33 6.95 -20.62 -27.83
CA VAL A 33 6.91 -19.80 -29.06
C VAL A 33 5.94 -20.40 -30.08
N GLN A 34 6.07 -21.71 -30.34
CA GLN A 34 5.22 -22.41 -31.28
C GLN A 34 3.76 -22.44 -30.82
N HIS A 35 3.51 -22.66 -29.54
CA HIS A 35 2.15 -22.63 -28.99
C HIS A 35 1.50 -21.26 -29.16
N PHE A 36 2.22 -20.17 -28.89
CA PHE A 36 1.67 -18.82 -29.02
C PHE A 36 1.44 -18.40 -30.47
N GLN A 37 2.28 -18.86 -31.39
CA GLN A 37 2.03 -18.69 -32.81
C GLN A 37 0.80 -19.47 -33.29
N GLU A 38 0.69 -20.75 -32.94
CA GLU A 38 -0.40 -21.61 -33.45
C GLU A 38 -1.75 -21.33 -32.78
N ALA A 39 -1.77 -21.05 -31.47
CA ALA A 39 -3.01 -20.91 -30.70
C ALA A 39 -3.54 -19.48 -30.65
N TYR A 40 -2.65 -18.48 -30.71
CA TYR A 40 -3.02 -17.07 -30.54
C TYR A 40 -2.59 -16.19 -31.73
N ASP A 41 -1.91 -16.74 -32.73
CA ASP A 41 -1.35 -16.00 -33.88
C ASP A 41 -0.40 -14.86 -33.48
N ILE A 42 0.35 -15.07 -32.40
CA ILE A 42 1.31 -14.08 -31.86
C ILE A 42 2.73 -14.47 -32.26
N VAL A 43 3.34 -13.68 -33.15
CA VAL A 43 4.76 -13.78 -33.49
C VAL A 43 5.59 -13.01 -32.45
N LEU A 44 6.28 -13.74 -31.57
CA LEU A 44 7.18 -13.16 -30.58
C LEU A 44 8.38 -12.50 -31.27
N GLN A 45 8.67 -11.26 -30.91
CA GLN A 45 9.77 -10.50 -31.51
C GLN A 45 11.10 -10.80 -30.82
N GLN A 46 11.06 -11.14 -29.52
CA GLN A 46 12.22 -11.36 -28.67
C GLN A 46 12.17 -12.78 -28.06
N PRO A 47 12.29 -13.85 -28.87
CA PRO A 47 12.18 -15.23 -28.41
C PRO A 47 13.32 -15.66 -27.45
N HIS A 48 14.37 -14.85 -27.33
CA HIS A 48 15.47 -15.08 -26.40
C HIS A 48 15.19 -14.55 -24.97
N TRP A 49 14.12 -13.78 -24.76
CA TRP A 49 13.75 -13.30 -23.43
C TRP A 49 13.21 -14.42 -22.54
N PRO A 50 13.42 -14.33 -21.21
CA PRO A 50 12.89 -15.31 -20.29
C PRO A 50 11.36 -15.24 -20.26
N CYS A 51 10.71 -16.39 -20.31
CA CYS A 51 9.28 -16.48 -19.98
C CYS A 51 9.01 -16.48 -18.46
N LEU A 52 7.81 -16.11 -18.08
CA LEU A 52 7.31 -16.06 -16.72
C LEU A 52 6.60 -17.38 -16.38
N GLN A 53 7.01 -18.01 -15.28
CA GLN A 53 6.29 -19.15 -14.72
C GLN A 53 5.21 -18.66 -13.77
N VAL A 54 3.97 -19.10 -14.01
CA VAL A 54 2.80 -18.72 -13.22
C VAL A 54 1.94 -19.93 -12.90
N GLY A 55 0.98 -19.78 -11.99
CA GLY A 55 0.06 -20.85 -11.59
C GLY A 55 0.58 -21.61 -10.37
N ASN A 56 0.51 -22.95 -10.39
CA ASN A 56 0.94 -23.82 -9.30
C ASN A 56 2.21 -24.60 -9.69
N GLN A 57 3.05 -24.97 -8.73
CA GLN A 57 4.27 -25.76 -8.97
C GLN A 57 3.98 -27.12 -9.63
N ARG A 58 2.82 -27.73 -9.35
CA ARG A 58 2.41 -29.03 -9.91
C ARG A 58 1.89 -28.93 -11.36
N GLY A 59 1.55 -27.73 -11.81
CA GLY A 59 1.04 -27.46 -13.16
C GLY A 59 1.45 -26.06 -13.59
N PRO A 60 2.76 -25.85 -13.84
CA PRO A 60 3.26 -24.53 -14.17
C PRO A 60 2.83 -24.13 -15.57
N ASN A 61 2.32 -22.91 -15.69
CA ASN A 61 2.06 -22.26 -16.97
C ASN A 61 3.21 -21.31 -17.29
N TYR A 62 3.59 -21.23 -18.57
CA TYR A 62 4.67 -20.36 -19.01
C TYR A 62 4.16 -19.33 -20.00
N PHE A 63 4.43 -18.05 -19.73
CA PHE A 63 4.03 -16.93 -20.57
C PHE A 63 5.25 -16.13 -21.03
N PRO A 64 5.42 -15.86 -22.33
CA PRO A 64 6.44 -14.91 -22.80
C PRO A 64 6.31 -13.57 -22.08
N MET A 65 7.43 -12.93 -21.75
CA MET A 65 7.39 -11.62 -21.08
C MET A 65 6.68 -10.55 -21.93
N GLU A 66 6.79 -10.65 -23.25
CA GLU A 66 6.15 -9.76 -24.24
C GLU A 66 4.62 -9.70 -24.10
N VAL A 67 3.97 -10.79 -23.68
CA VAL A 67 2.50 -10.85 -23.56
C VAL A 67 2.01 -10.52 -22.15
N CYS A 68 2.92 -10.23 -21.22
CA CYS A 68 2.60 -10.02 -19.81
C CYS A 68 2.64 -8.53 -19.44
N ARG A 69 1.66 -8.08 -18.65
CA ARG A 69 1.62 -6.73 -18.09
C ARG A 69 1.49 -6.79 -16.58
N ILE A 70 2.25 -5.95 -15.88
CA ILE A 70 2.11 -5.79 -14.42
C ILE A 70 0.72 -5.19 -14.15
N VAL A 71 -0.05 -5.86 -13.31
CA VAL A 71 -1.37 -5.38 -12.87
C VAL A 71 -1.21 -4.09 -12.07
N GLU A 72 -2.08 -3.12 -12.32
CA GLU A 72 -2.11 -1.86 -11.59
C GLU A 72 -2.47 -2.03 -10.10
N ARG A 73 -2.24 -0.98 -9.30
CA ARG A 73 -2.65 -0.91 -7.88
C ARG A 73 -2.01 -1.96 -6.96
N GLN A 74 -0.90 -2.57 -7.36
CA GLN A 74 -0.11 -3.43 -6.48
C GLN A 74 0.78 -2.58 -5.56
N ARG A 75 0.68 -2.79 -4.25
CA ARG A 75 1.56 -2.15 -3.26
C ARG A 75 2.96 -2.77 -3.32
N TYR A 76 3.99 -1.94 -3.42
CA TYR A 76 5.37 -2.37 -3.28
C TYR A 76 5.74 -2.52 -1.80
N SER A 77 6.14 -3.72 -1.38
CA SER A 77 6.44 -4.04 0.03
C SER A 77 7.92 -4.12 0.38
N LYS A 78 8.82 -4.08 -0.62
CA LYS A 78 10.27 -4.14 -0.37
C LYS A 78 10.83 -2.75 -0.07
N SER A 79 12.03 -2.72 0.51
CA SER A 79 12.75 -1.46 0.76
C SER A 79 13.11 -0.76 -0.55
N LEU A 80 12.91 0.55 -0.59
CA LEU A 80 13.26 1.40 -1.73
C LEU A 80 14.75 1.77 -1.70
N SER A 81 15.35 1.96 -2.87
CA SER A 81 16.70 2.52 -2.99
C SER A 81 16.75 3.98 -2.52
N LYS A 82 17.93 4.47 -2.12
CA LYS A 82 18.11 5.88 -1.68
C LYS A 82 17.56 6.88 -2.69
N LYS A 83 17.81 6.67 -3.99
CA LYS A 83 17.28 7.53 -5.07
C LYS A 83 15.75 7.52 -5.10
N GLN A 84 15.13 6.35 -4.99
CA GLN A 84 13.66 6.21 -4.96
C GLN A 84 13.05 6.85 -3.71
N VAL A 85 13.68 6.68 -2.55
CA VAL A 85 13.25 7.34 -1.30
C VAL A 85 13.30 8.86 -1.45
N THR A 86 14.39 9.42 -1.97
CA THR A 86 14.50 10.87 -2.18
C THR A 86 13.44 11.39 -3.16
N SER A 87 13.19 10.68 -4.25
CA SER A 87 12.12 11.05 -5.20
C SER A 87 10.74 11.00 -4.55
N LEU A 88 10.47 9.95 -3.76
CA LEU A 88 9.22 9.82 -3.02
C LEU A 88 9.04 10.95 -2.00
N LEU A 89 10.09 11.28 -1.24
CA LEU A 89 10.07 12.37 -0.27
C LEU A 89 9.81 13.72 -0.95
N LYS A 90 10.48 13.97 -2.08
CA LYS A 90 10.28 15.19 -2.87
C LYS A 90 8.83 15.34 -3.32
N GLU A 91 8.19 14.25 -3.73
CA GLU A 91 6.82 14.27 -4.23
C GLU A 91 5.76 14.32 -3.11
N THR A 92 6.03 13.64 -2.00
CA THR A 92 5.12 13.55 -0.85
C THR A 92 5.22 14.74 0.11
N TYR A 93 6.37 15.42 0.14
CA TYR A 93 6.56 16.61 0.96
C TYR A 93 5.66 17.75 0.46
N ARG A 94 4.74 18.18 1.32
CA ARG A 94 3.85 19.31 1.07
C ARG A 94 3.89 20.25 2.28
N ARG A 95 3.94 21.56 2.03
CA ARG A 95 3.89 22.56 3.10
C ARG A 95 2.54 22.44 3.83
N PRO A 96 2.47 22.78 5.13
CA PRO A 96 1.23 22.64 5.91
C PRO A 96 0.01 23.26 5.25
N TYR A 97 0.14 24.47 4.69
CA TYR A 97 -0.93 25.16 3.97
C TYR A 97 -1.40 24.42 2.71
N ASP A 98 -0.49 23.84 1.94
CA ASP A 98 -0.84 23.05 0.74
C ASP A 98 -1.52 21.74 1.13
N ARG A 99 -1.04 21.12 2.22
CA ARG A 99 -1.64 19.89 2.77
C ARG A 99 -3.06 20.14 3.27
N GLU A 100 -3.29 21.24 3.97
CA GLU A 100 -4.60 21.66 4.45
C GLU A 100 -5.61 21.81 3.29
N ARG A 101 -5.23 22.60 2.26
CA ARG A 101 -6.06 22.76 1.05
C ARG A 101 -6.32 21.45 0.33
N GLY A 102 -5.31 20.59 0.24
CA GLY A 102 -5.44 19.26 -0.36
C GLY A 102 -6.43 18.36 0.39
N ILE A 103 -6.40 18.38 1.73
CA ILE A 103 -7.35 17.64 2.57
C ILE A 103 -8.78 18.15 2.34
N VAL A 104 -9.00 19.47 2.40
CA VAL A 104 -10.32 20.08 2.18
C VAL A 104 -10.85 19.72 0.78
N LYS A 105 -10.02 19.83 -0.26
CA LYS A 105 -10.38 19.44 -1.62
C LYS A 105 -10.73 17.94 -1.74
N ALA A 106 -9.99 17.07 -1.08
CA ALA A 106 -10.26 15.62 -1.11
C ALA A 106 -11.58 15.27 -0.42
N VAL A 107 -11.89 15.91 0.72
CA VAL A 107 -13.17 15.70 1.43
C VAL A 107 -14.34 16.15 0.55
N HIS A 108 -14.27 17.34 -0.06
CA HIS A 108 -15.30 17.81 -0.99
C HIS A 108 -15.43 16.92 -2.23
N HIS A 109 -14.32 16.40 -2.77
CA HIS A 109 -14.36 15.52 -3.93
C HIS A 109 -15.00 14.15 -3.63
N ASN A 110 -14.82 13.65 -2.41
CA ASN A 110 -15.34 12.35 -2.00
C ASN A 110 -16.83 12.39 -1.65
N ASP A 111 -17.41 13.58 -1.44
CA ASP A 111 -18.83 13.82 -1.21
C ASP A 111 -19.48 12.83 -0.23
N TYR A 112 -18.87 12.71 0.95
CA TYR A 112 -19.26 11.73 1.96
C TYR A 112 -20.70 11.91 2.47
N ASP A 113 -21.26 13.12 2.34
CA ASP A 113 -22.65 13.41 2.69
C ASP A 113 -23.62 12.66 1.77
N GLU A 114 -23.21 12.30 0.55
CA GLU A 114 -24.00 11.57 -0.44
C GLU A 114 -23.68 10.06 -0.51
N ASP A 115 -22.74 9.57 0.29
CA ASP A 115 -22.39 8.14 0.33
C ASP A 115 -23.57 7.31 0.90
N PRO A 116 -24.14 6.36 0.13
CA PRO A 116 -25.28 5.55 0.56
C PRO A 116 -24.97 4.72 1.82
N TYR A 117 -23.73 4.25 1.98
CA TYR A 117 -23.34 3.49 3.16
C TYR A 117 -23.21 4.41 4.38
N ALA A 118 -22.64 5.61 4.23
CA ALA A 118 -22.57 6.57 5.31
C ALA A 118 -23.97 6.95 5.82
N LYS A 119 -24.93 7.16 4.91
CA LYS A 119 -26.33 7.44 5.24
C LYS A 119 -26.99 6.28 5.96
N GLU A 120 -26.78 5.03 5.52
CA GLU A 120 -27.32 3.82 6.15
C GLU A 120 -26.88 3.69 7.61
N PHE A 121 -25.60 3.96 7.90
CA PHE A 121 -25.06 3.93 9.25
C PHE A 121 -25.30 5.23 10.06
N GLY A 122 -26.01 6.21 9.49
CA GLY A 122 -26.28 7.50 10.15
C GLY A 122 -25.02 8.35 10.39
N LEU A 123 -23.96 8.12 9.62
CA LEU A 123 -22.70 8.85 9.71
C LEU A 123 -22.85 10.22 9.03
N LYS A 124 -22.46 11.29 9.74
CA LYS A 124 -22.36 12.64 9.18
C LYS A 124 -20.90 13.09 9.24
N ILE A 125 -20.36 13.49 8.10
CA ILE A 125 -18.95 13.87 7.98
C ILE A 125 -18.88 15.36 7.67
N SER A 126 -18.32 16.14 8.60
CA SER A 126 -18.19 17.59 8.40
C SER A 126 -17.17 17.93 7.31
N ASN A 127 -17.54 18.86 6.43
CA ASN A 127 -16.67 19.42 5.40
C ASN A 127 -15.69 20.48 5.92
N LYS A 128 -15.70 20.79 7.23
CA LYS A 128 -14.83 21.76 7.88
C LYS A 128 -13.79 21.06 8.75
N LEU A 129 -12.58 21.64 8.83
CA LEU A 129 -11.54 21.15 9.72
C LEU A 129 -11.91 21.42 11.18
N ALA A 130 -11.58 20.48 12.06
CA ALA A 130 -11.82 20.65 13.49
C ALA A 130 -10.88 21.73 14.04
N THR A 131 -11.43 22.64 14.84
CA THR A 131 -10.68 23.74 15.46
C THR A 131 -10.44 23.41 16.92
N ILE A 132 -9.18 23.40 17.34
CA ILE A 132 -8.78 23.08 18.71
C ILE A 132 -7.98 24.25 19.29
N GLU A 133 -8.25 24.58 20.55
CA GLU A 133 -7.45 25.54 21.31
C GLU A 133 -6.12 24.91 21.70
N ALA A 134 -5.01 25.54 21.32
CA ALA A 134 -3.66 25.05 21.57
C ALA A 134 -2.79 26.15 22.20
N ARG A 135 -1.78 25.74 22.98
CA ARG A 135 -0.80 26.63 23.59
C ARG A 135 0.62 26.24 23.19
N ILE A 136 1.47 27.23 22.96
CA ILE A 136 2.91 27.03 22.74
C ILE A 136 3.58 27.03 24.11
N LEU A 137 4.24 25.92 24.46
CA LEU A 137 5.01 25.85 25.71
C LEU A 137 6.32 26.62 25.54
N PRO A 138 6.77 27.36 26.57
CA PRO A 138 8.07 28.01 26.52
C PRO A 138 9.20 26.98 26.44
N THR A 139 10.24 27.29 25.69
CA THR A 139 11.44 26.44 25.55
C THR A 139 12.08 26.22 26.93
N PRO A 140 12.39 24.98 27.35
CA PRO A 140 13.10 24.74 28.60
C PRO A 140 14.53 25.27 28.49
N VAL A 141 14.97 26.02 29.50
CA VAL A 141 16.34 26.54 29.56
C VAL A 141 17.22 25.51 30.28
N SER A 142 18.27 25.02 29.62
CA SER A 142 19.34 24.25 30.27
C SER A 142 20.39 25.21 30.83
N TYR A 143 20.91 24.92 32.03
CA TYR A 143 21.86 25.78 32.75
C TYR A 143 23.33 25.59 32.34
N ASN A 144 23.60 24.77 31.33
CA ASN A 144 24.94 24.59 30.76
C ASN A 144 25.16 25.60 29.63
N LYS A 145 25.88 26.68 29.94
CA LYS A 145 26.07 27.88 29.09
C LYS A 145 26.93 27.68 27.83
N GLU A 146 27.45 26.48 27.55
CA GLU A 146 28.38 26.25 26.43
C GLU A 146 27.74 25.77 25.11
N LEU A 147 26.42 25.58 25.04
CA LEU A 147 25.71 25.16 23.81
C LEU A 147 24.66 26.16 23.33
N LEU A 148 24.81 27.44 23.65
CA LEU A 148 24.03 28.51 23.02
C LEU A 148 24.71 28.97 21.72
N LEU A 149 24.81 28.06 20.75
CA LEU A 149 25.08 28.45 19.37
C LEU A 149 23.77 28.86 18.70
N GLU A 150 23.66 30.18 18.54
CA GLU A 150 22.98 30.95 17.50
C GLU A 150 22.03 30.19 16.55
N GLY A 151 20.77 30.64 16.51
CA GLY A 151 19.87 30.35 15.38
C GLY A 151 18.42 29.98 15.68
N TYR A 152 17.81 30.44 16.78
CA TYR A 152 16.38 30.21 17.02
C TYR A 152 15.53 31.34 16.43
N CYS A 153 15.07 31.16 15.19
CA CYS A 153 14.08 32.04 14.57
C CYS A 153 12.69 31.74 15.16
N TYR A 154 12.15 32.68 15.94
CA TYR A 154 10.75 32.67 16.36
C TYR A 154 9.93 33.55 15.41
N PRO A 155 8.95 33.00 14.68
CA PRO A 155 7.83 33.82 14.26
C PRO A 155 6.50 33.36 14.88
N CYS A 156 5.85 34.34 15.48
CA CYS A 156 4.40 34.53 15.60
C CYS A 156 3.64 33.78 16.70
N SER A 157 3.23 34.57 17.70
CA SER A 157 1.85 34.76 18.19
C SER A 157 0.81 33.71 17.79
N PHE A 158 0.20 33.09 18.81
CA PHE A 158 -1.01 32.24 18.80
C PHE A 158 -1.50 31.75 17.43
N ARG A 159 -1.28 30.45 17.15
CA ARG A 159 -1.93 29.75 16.04
C ARG A 159 -2.93 28.73 16.60
N LYS A 160 -4.19 28.82 16.20
CA LYS A 160 -5.14 27.71 16.33
C LYS A 160 -4.61 26.55 15.51
N ILE A 161 -4.56 25.35 16.11
CA ILE A 161 -4.15 24.14 15.39
C ILE A 161 -5.42 23.49 14.86
N HIS A 162 -5.52 23.41 13.53
CA HIS A 162 -6.56 22.63 12.89
C HIS A 162 -6.14 21.15 12.88
N VAL A 163 -6.95 20.31 13.52
CA VAL A 163 -6.72 18.86 13.58
C VAL A 163 -7.78 18.16 12.74
N ARG A 164 -7.45 16.97 12.24
CA ARG A 164 -8.23 16.28 11.21
C ARG A 164 -9.49 15.60 11.78
N LEU A 165 -10.60 15.80 11.06
CA LEU A 165 -11.91 15.13 11.04
C LEU A 165 -12.51 14.67 12.38
N THR A 166 -13.60 15.34 12.77
CA THR A 166 -14.58 14.81 13.72
C THR A 166 -15.60 13.98 12.94
N ILE A 167 -15.69 12.69 13.24
CA ILE A 167 -16.85 11.86 12.87
C ILE A 167 -17.83 11.97 14.04
N GLU A 168 -18.98 12.58 13.82
CA GLU A 168 -20.06 12.53 14.81
C GLU A 168 -20.88 11.26 14.57
N LEU A 169 -20.83 10.34 15.53
CA LEU A 169 -21.68 9.15 15.55
C LEU A 169 -22.99 9.50 16.25
N GLU A 170 -24.04 9.84 15.50
CA GLU A 170 -25.39 9.82 16.07
C GLU A 170 -25.85 8.36 16.22
N LYS A 171 -25.72 7.80 17.42
CA LYS A 171 -26.35 6.51 17.75
C LYS A 171 -27.87 6.65 17.73
N LYS A 172 -28.50 6.42 16.59
CA LYS A 172 -29.94 6.10 16.53
C LYS A 172 -30.15 4.59 16.64
N PHE A 173 -29.94 4.05 17.84
CA PHE A 173 -30.47 2.73 18.16
C PHE A 173 -31.97 2.85 18.44
N SER A 174 -32.76 2.84 17.36
CA SER A 174 -34.22 2.71 17.40
C SER A 174 -34.62 1.62 16.41
N GLY A 175 -34.39 0.36 16.79
CA GLY A 175 -34.76 -0.79 15.97
C GLY A 175 -34.81 -2.06 16.81
N LYS A 176 -36.02 -2.46 17.21
CA LYS A 176 -36.35 -3.66 17.97
C LYS A 176 -35.81 -4.89 17.23
N MET A 177 -34.92 -5.66 17.87
CA MET A 177 -34.41 -6.93 17.33
C MET A 177 -35.58 -7.86 17.00
N ARG A 178 -35.73 -8.22 15.72
CA ARG A 178 -36.52 -9.37 15.31
C ARG A 178 -35.55 -10.52 15.06
N ASN A 179 -35.76 -11.60 15.80
CA ASN A 179 -35.11 -12.88 15.56
C ASN A 179 -35.57 -13.40 14.18
N GLY A 180 -34.60 -13.69 13.31
CA GLY A 180 -34.82 -14.23 11.98
C GLY A 180 -33.68 -15.17 11.61
N THR A 181 -34.04 -16.43 11.46
CA THR A 181 -33.22 -17.63 11.40
C THR A 181 -32.48 -17.80 10.07
N SER A 182 -31.26 -18.36 10.17
CA SER A 182 -30.56 -19.25 9.21
C SER A 182 -30.35 -18.82 7.74
N GLY A 183 -29.08 -18.73 7.36
CA GLY A 183 -28.59 -18.85 5.98
C GLY A 183 -27.07 -18.89 5.93
N GLN A 184 -26.49 -20.09 5.85
CA GLN A 184 -25.05 -20.33 5.73
C GLN A 184 -24.56 -19.96 4.32
N SER A 185 -23.44 -19.24 4.22
CA SER A 185 -22.42 -19.50 3.19
C SER A 185 -21.09 -18.87 3.58
N SER A 186 -20.05 -19.66 3.43
CA SER A 186 -18.72 -19.61 4.02
C SER A 186 -17.72 -18.68 3.32
N THR A 187 -16.60 -18.50 4.02
CA THR A 187 -15.25 -18.05 3.59
C THR A 187 -15.04 -16.55 3.37
N GLY A 188 -14.70 -15.84 4.46
CA GLY A 188 -13.97 -14.58 4.44
C GLY A 188 -12.71 -14.71 5.30
N SER A 189 -11.56 -14.45 4.69
CA SER A 189 -10.21 -14.54 5.25
C SER A 189 -10.00 -13.56 6.41
N ASN A 190 -9.64 -14.09 7.59
CA ASN A 190 -9.03 -13.31 8.68
C ASN A 190 -7.64 -12.82 8.26
N CYS A 191 -7.42 -11.51 8.28
CA CYS A 191 -6.10 -10.91 8.29
C CYS A 191 -6.01 -10.06 9.55
N ASP A 192 -5.42 -10.67 10.57
CA ASP A 192 -5.09 -10.10 11.87
C ASP A 192 -3.62 -9.63 11.81
N PRO A 193 -3.29 -8.34 11.93
CA PRO A 193 -1.90 -7.90 11.97
C PRO A 193 -1.56 -7.32 13.35
N HIS A 194 -1.68 -8.12 14.40
CA HIS A 194 -0.96 -7.87 15.65
C HIS A 194 -0.38 -9.17 16.19
N ARG A 195 0.83 -9.48 15.74
CA ARG A 195 1.75 -10.33 16.50
C ARG A 195 3.05 -9.56 16.68
N GLU A 196 3.15 -8.91 17.83
CA GLU A 196 4.41 -8.43 18.39
C GLU A 196 5.32 -9.65 18.59
N THR A 197 6.34 -9.77 17.74
CA THR A 197 7.49 -10.62 18.04
C THR A 197 8.46 -9.76 18.83
N GLN A 198 8.48 -9.95 20.15
CA GLN A 198 9.61 -9.55 20.99
C GLN A 198 10.84 -10.33 20.52
N GLU A 199 11.89 -9.63 20.05
CA GLU A 199 13.23 -10.20 19.97
C GLU A 199 14.10 -9.72 21.15
N PRO A 200 14.97 -10.59 21.68
CA PRO A 200 15.66 -10.37 22.95
C PRO A 200 16.88 -9.45 22.83
N MET A 201 17.12 -8.72 23.91
CA MET A 201 18.31 -7.90 24.15
C MET A 201 19.60 -8.71 24.01
N GLY A 202 20.34 -8.46 22.94
CA GLY A 202 21.72 -8.92 22.75
C GLY A 202 22.69 -8.09 23.59
N ARG A 203 23.46 -8.76 24.45
CA ARG A 203 24.56 -8.21 25.24
C ARG A 203 25.63 -7.60 24.33
N LEU A 204 26.00 -6.34 24.56
CA LEU A 204 27.28 -5.81 24.11
C LEU A 204 28.27 -5.92 25.27
N GLY A 205 29.17 -6.90 25.17
CA GLY A 205 30.38 -6.97 25.97
C GLY A 205 31.33 -5.84 25.57
N GLY A 206 31.99 -5.25 26.57
CA GLY A 206 33.04 -4.26 26.41
C GLY A 206 34.40 -4.85 26.04
N SER A 207 35.43 -4.02 26.25
CA SER A 207 36.83 -4.09 25.76
C SER A 207 36.90 -3.54 24.33
N ASP A 208 37.61 -2.47 23.97
CA ASP A 208 38.89 -1.87 24.38
C ASP A 208 38.93 -0.45 23.74
N MET A 209 39.77 0.54 24.02
CA MET A 209 40.77 0.90 25.02
C MET A 209 41.13 2.36 24.64
N ILE A 210 41.34 3.21 25.63
CA ILE A 210 41.73 4.62 25.47
C ILE A 210 43.15 4.67 24.88
N GLN A 211 43.45 5.57 23.94
CA GLN A 211 44.45 6.63 24.13
C GLN A 211 44.65 7.52 22.90
N THR A 212 44.67 8.81 23.23
CA THR A 212 45.50 9.92 22.74
C THR A 212 46.55 9.62 21.69
#